data_AF-A0AAN5D2N7-F1
#
_entry.id   AF-A0AAN5D2N7-F1
#
_cell.length_a   1.000
_cell.length_b   1.000
_cell.length_c   1.000
_cell.angle_alpha   90.00
_cell.angle_beta   90.00
_cell.angle_gamma   90.00
#
_symmetry.space_group_name_H-M   'P 1'
#
loop_
_entity.id
_entity.type
_entity.pdbx_description
1 polymer ?
#
loop_
_entity_poly.entity_id
_entity_poly.type
_entity_poly.pdbx_seq_one_letter_code
_entity_poly.pdbx_strand_id
1 'polypeptide(L)'
;SSIWDHFDKGSTAEKAQCKQCPTTYSIKNGSTSNLWRHMENKHPEALAASQETFDQFCEKIIRLIAADNSAFRIVERQEFRDIFPSHTRMPTRYHLSKVVMPKMVDTLRQTIRQRLSGKRVTLCVDQWTSRGGRVTLSCFNAHYINIKELALKSLPIPATSVSAERVFSAA
;
A
#
# COMPACT_ATOMS: atom_id res chain seq x y z
N SER A 1 -3.65 -13.77 -1.29
CA SER A 1 -3.84 -14.61 -0.11
C SER A 1 -3.14 -15.94 -0.33
N SER A 2 -2.84 -16.71 0.72
CA SER A 2 -2.47 -18.11 0.50
C SER A 2 -3.77 -18.88 0.30
N ILE A 3 -3.84 -19.73 -0.72
CA ILE A 3 -5.04 -20.54 -0.97
C ILE A 3 -5.34 -21.49 0.19
N TRP A 4 -4.31 -21.86 0.96
CA TRP A 4 -4.39 -22.76 2.10
C TRP A 4 -5.15 -22.20 3.31
N ASP A 5 -5.41 -20.89 3.36
CA ASP A 5 -6.23 -20.31 4.42
C ASP A 5 -7.67 -20.86 4.37
N HIS A 6 -8.12 -21.28 3.17
CA HIS A 6 -9.49 -21.72 2.88
C HIS A 6 -9.67 -23.25 2.81
N PHE A 7 -8.59 -24.02 2.97
CA PHE A 7 -8.61 -25.49 2.84
C PHE A 7 -7.96 -26.16 4.04
N ASP A 8 -8.49 -27.31 4.43
CA ASP A 8 -7.86 -28.22 5.38
C ASP A 8 -7.22 -29.40 4.63
N LYS A 9 -6.23 -30.03 5.26
CA LYS A 9 -5.67 -31.29 4.76
C LYS A 9 -6.75 -32.36 4.83
N GLY A 10 -7.02 -33.01 3.70
CA GLY A 10 -7.98 -34.09 3.61
C GLY A 10 -7.46 -35.39 4.24
N SER A 11 -8.25 -36.46 4.12
CA SER A 11 -7.94 -37.78 4.68
C SER A 11 -6.63 -38.40 4.18
N THR A 12 -6.17 -38.00 3.00
CA THR A 12 -4.84 -38.36 2.48
C THR A 12 -4.02 -37.09 2.24
N ALA A 13 -2.69 -37.20 2.35
CA ALA A 13 -1.76 -36.07 2.14
C ALA A 13 -1.88 -35.43 0.73
N GLU A 14 -2.52 -36.11 -0.23
CA GLU A 14 -2.77 -35.64 -1.59
C GLU A 14 -4.18 -35.08 -1.82
N LYS A 15 -4.97 -34.86 -0.76
CA LYS A 15 -6.30 -34.28 -0.85
C LYS A 15 -6.43 -33.04 0.04
N ALA A 16 -7.16 -32.05 -0.45
CA ALA A 16 -7.51 -30.84 0.28
C ALA A 16 -9.04 -30.70 0.35
N GLN A 17 -9.58 -30.42 1.51
CA GLN A 17 -11.00 -30.24 1.74
C GLN A 17 -11.31 -28.75 1.94
N CYS A 18 -12.33 -28.25 1.25
CA CYS A 18 -12.77 -26.86 1.43
C CYS A 18 -13.38 -26.67 2.82
N LYS A 19 -13.11 -25.54 3.48
CA LYS A 19 -13.70 -25.19 4.78
C LYS A 19 -15.15 -24.71 4.71
N GLN A 20 -15.62 -24.32 3.52
CA GLN A 20 -16.92 -23.67 3.30
C GLN A 20 -17.93 -24.58 2.59
N CYS A 21 -17.46 -25.67 1.99
CA CYS A 21 -18.32 -26.68 1.39
C CYS A 21 -17.72 -28.08 1.59
N PRO A 22 -18.54 -29.15 1.48
CA PRO A 22 -18.05 -30.52 1.67
C PRO A 22 -17.18 -31.05 0.50
N THR A 23 -16.80 -30.22 -0.47
CA THR A 23 -16.06 -30.65 -1.66
C THR A 23 -14.57 -30.87 -1.35
N THR A 24 -14.03 -31.99 -1.86
CA THR A 24 -12.61 -32.35 -1.72
C THR A 24 -11.93 -32.34 -3.09
N TYR A 25 -10.71 -31.82 -3.14
CA TYR A 25 -9.90 -31.70 -4.35
C TYR A 25 -8.59 -32.48 -4.21
N SER A 26 -8.12 -33.04 -5.32
CA SER A 26 -6.80 -33.68 -5.42
C SER A 26 -5.72 -32.62 -5.60
N ILE A 27 -4.64 -32.69 -4.82
CA ILE A 27 -3.50 -31.76 -4.84
C ILE A 27 -2.20 -32.46 -5.27
N LYS A 28 -2.33 -33.46 -6.15
CA LYS A 28 -1.18 -34.19 -6.72
C LYS A 28 -0.13 -33.21 -7.25
N ASN A 29 1.14 -33.49 -6.96
CA ASN A 29 2.29 -32.66 -7.34
C ASN A 29 2.26 -31.22 -6.80
N GLY A 30 1.50 -30.96 -5.72
CA GLY A 30 1.42 -29.63 -5.11
C GLY A 30 0.70 -28.57 -5.94
N SER A 31 -0.04 -28.97 -6.98
CA SER A 31 -0.83 -28.04 -7.78
C SER A 31 -2.01 -27.49 -6.98
N THR A 32 -2.15 -26.16 -6.97
CA THR A 32 -3.24 -25.46 -6.26
C THR A 32 -4.22 -24.75 -7.19
N SER A 33 -4.05 -24.84 -8.51
CA SER A 33 -4.87 -24.09 -9.48
C SER A 33 -6.35 -24.50 -9.45
N ASN A 34 -6.62 -25.78 -9.13
CA ASN A 34 -7.99 -26.27 -8.93
C ASN A 34 -8.64 -25.71 -7.66
N LEU A 35 -7.88 -25.49 -6.60
CA LEU A 35 -8.34 -24.86 -5.35
C LEU A 35 -8.73 -23.40 -5.58
N TRP A 36 -7.88 -22.65 -6.29
CA TRP A 36 -8.18 -21.27 -6.70
C TRP A 36 -9.46 -21.20 -7.53
N ARG A 37 -9.55 -22.01 -8.58
CA ARG A 37 -10.74 -22.08 -9.44
C ARG A 37 -12.00 -22.51 -8.68
N HIS A 38 -11.88 -23.37 -7.69
CA HIS A 38 -13.01 -23.72 -6.82
C HIS A 38 -13.49 -22.49 -6.05
N MET A 39 -12.58 -21.81 -5.35
CA MET A 39 -12.89 -20.65 -4.53
C MET A 39 -13.48 -19.51 -5.37
N GLU A 40 -12.93 -19.25 -6.57
CA GLU A 40 -13.44 -18.20 -7.47
C GLU A 40 -14.88 -18.47 -7.94
N ASN A 41 -15.25 -19.73 -8.17
CA ASN A 41 -16.56 -20.07 -8.73
C ASN A 41 -17.63 -20.38 -7.68
N LYS A 42 -17.23 -20.91 -6.53
CA LYS A 42 -18.17 -21.36 -5.48
C LYS A 42 -18.19 -20.46 -4.25
N HIS A 43 -17.10 -19.74 -3.99
CA HIS A 43 -16.91 -18.92 -2.80
C HIS A 43 -16.22 -17.58 -3.10
N PRO A 44 -16.66 -16.83 -4.14
CA PRO A 44 -16.03 -15.55 -4.48
C PRO A 44 -16.11 -14.55 -3.32
N GLU A 45 -17.19 -14.56 -2.54
CA GLU A 45 -17.40 -13.69 -1.39
C GLU A 45 -16.34 -13.88 -0.30
N ALA A 46 -15.93 -15.12 -0.04
CA ALA A 46 -14.95 -15.40 1.01
C ALA A 46 -13.52 -15.06 0.58
N LEU A 47 -13.20 -15.23 -0.70
CA LEU A 47 -11.94 -14.74 -1.26
C LEU A 47 -11.87 -13.21 -1.17
N ALA A 48 -12.96 -12.54 -1.54
CA ALA A 48 -13.05 -11.08 -1.46
C ALA A 48 -12.87 -10.58 -0.02
N ALA A 49 -13.55 -11.19 0.96
CA ALA A 49 -13.41 -10.82 2.37
C ALA A 49 -11.98 -11.04 2.92
N SER A 50 -11.34 -12.16 2.57
CA SER A 50 -9.95 -12.46 2.93
C SER A 50 -8.98 -11.44 2.31
N GLN A 51 -9.19 -11.10 1.05
CA GLN A 51 -8.35 -10.12 0.36
C GLN A 51 -8.57 -8.70 0.91
N GLU A 52 -9.80 -8.31 1.22
CA GLU A 52 -10.12 -7.02 1.85
C GLU A 52 -9.46 -6.89 3.21
N THR A 53 -9.53 -7.94 4.04
CA THR A 53 -8.87 -7.97 5.35
C THR A 53 -7.36 -7.77 5.22
N PHE A 54 -6.74 -8.40 4.22
CA PHE A 54 -5.31 -8.23 3.93
C PHE A 54 -4.97 -6.83 3.41
N ASP A 55 -5.83 -6.26 2.56
CA ASP A 55 -5.65 -4.89 2.04
C ASP A 55 -5.69 -3.88 3.19
N GLN A 56 -6.67 -4.00 4.09
CA GLN A 56 -6.78 -3.16 5.29
C GLN A 56 -5.54 -3.30 6.19
N PHE A 57 -5.02 -4.51 6.36
CA PHE A 57 -3.78 -4.75 7.08
C PHE A 57 -2.60 -4.02 6.42
N CYS A 58 -2.44 -4.17 5.10
CA CYS A 58 -1.38 -3.49 4.35
C CYS A 58 -1.45 -1.97 4.49
N GLU A 59 -2.65 -1.38 4.40
CA GLU A 59 -2.81 0.06 4.57
C GLU A 59 -2.39 0.54 5.96
N LYS A 60 -2.70 -0.21 7.02
CA LYS A 60 -2.24 0.11 8.39
C LYS A 60 -0.72 0.08 8.49
N ILE A 61 -0.08 -0.89 7.86
CA ILE A 61 1.39 -0.96 7.81
C ILE A 61 1.99 0.21 7.04
N ILE A 62 1.40 0.62 5.90
CA ILE A 62 1.85 1.82 5.18
C ILE A 62 1.73 3.08 6.04
N ARG A 63 0.62 3.24 6.79
CA ARG A 63 0.44 4.38 7.69
C ARG A 63 1.53 4.43 8.76
N LEU A 64 1.87 3.29 9.36
CA LEU A 64 2.98 3.19 10.32
C LEU A 64 4.30 3.60 9.67
N ILE A 65 4.64 3.01 8.52
CA ILE A 65 5.88 3.32 7.78
C ILE A 65 5.97 4.81 7.43
N ALA A 66 4.87 5.42 6.99
CA ALA A 66 4.82 6.82 6.62
C ALA A 66 4.93 7.76 7.83
N ALA A 67 4.28 7.43 8.96
CA ALA A 67 4.36 8.22 10.18
C ALA A 67 5.77 8.26 10.76
N ASP A 68 6.46 7.11 10.74
CA ASP A 68 7.81 6.98 11.29
C ASP A 68 8.92 7.25 10.26
N ASN A 69 8.56 7.63 9.03
CA ASN A 69 9.49 7.74 7.89
C ASN A 69 10.44 6.53 7.77
N SER A 70 9.90 5.34 7.99
CA SER A 70 10.66 4.09 8.05
C SER A 70 10.89 3.50 6.66
N ALA A 71 11.87 2.60 6.53
CA ALA A 71 12.07 1.86 5.30
C ALA A 71 11.02 0.74 5.13
N PHE A 72 10.49 0.56 3.91
CA PHE A 72 9.57 -0.55 3.59
C PHE A 72 10.10 -1.95 3.93
N ARG A 73 11.43 -2.11 4.05
CA ARG A 73 12.06 -3.38 4.43
C ARG A 73 11.69 -3.85 5.84
N ILE A 74 11.13 -2.98 6.69
CA ILE A 74 10.75 -3.33 8.06
C ILE A 74 9.88 -4.58 8.13
N VAL A 75 8.99 -4.82 7.16
CA VAL A 75 8.08 -5.98 7.13
C VAL A 75 8.77 -7.32 6.83
N GLU A 76 10.01 -7.26 6.36
CA GLU A 76 10.83 -8.44 6.05
C GLU A 76 11.81 -8.77 7.17
N ARG A 77 11.89 -7.92 8.20
CA ARG A 77 12.69 -8.18 9.39
C ARG A 77 12.04 -9.25 10.25
N GLN A 78 12.85 -10.15 10.81
CA GLN A 78 12.36 -11.24 11.63
C GLN A 78 11.67 -10.72 12.90
N GLU A 79 12.26 -9.72 13.55
CA GLU A 79 11.74 -9.13 14.78
C GLU A 79 10.38 -8.48 14.57
N PHE A 80 10.13 -7.92 13.38
CA PHE A 80 8.83 -7.39 13.02
C PHE A 80 7.80 -8.51 12.79
N ARG A 81 8.22 -9.63 12.17
CA ARG A 81 7.35 -10.79 11.91
C ARG A 81 6.97 -11.52 13.20
N ASP A 82 7.88 -11.58 14.17
CA ASP A 82 7.68 -12.26 15.46
C ASP A 82 6.61 -11.58 16.35
N ILE A 83 6.25 -10.32 16.07
CA ILE A 83 5.15 -9.62 16.74
C ILE A 83 3.79 -10.22 16.35
N PHE A 84 3.71 -10.89 15.19
CA PHE A 84 2.49 -11.46 14.67
C PHE A 84 2.45 -12.97 14.88
N PRO A 85 1.26 -13.58 14.99
CA PRO A 85 1.12 -15.03 14.98
C PRO A 85 1.83 -15.65 13.76
N SER A 86 2.44 -16.82 13.92
CA SER A 86 3.27 -17.48 12.90
C SER A 86 2.56 -17.76 11.57
N HIS A 87 1.24 -17.89 11.59
CA HIS A 87 0.39 -18.12 10.41
C HIS A 87 -0.08 -16.81 9.74
N THR A 88 0.34 -15.65 10.24
CA THR A 88 -0.07 -14.36 9.68
C THR A 88 0.53 -14.18 8.28
N ARG A 89 -0.34 -13.91 7.30
CA ARG A 89 0.10 -13.53 5.96
C ARG A 89 0.77 -12.15 6.00
N MET A 90 2.11 -12.15 5.98
CA MET A 90 2.87 -10.90 5.98
C MET A 90 2.97 -10.28 4.57
N PRO A 91 2.83 -8.95 4.44
CA PRO A 91 3.10 -8.27 3.19
C PRO A 91 4.59 -8.27 2.87
N THR A 92 4.91 -8.12 1.59
CA THR A 92 6.30 -7.96 1.13
C THR A 92 6.63 -6.51 0.92
N ARG A 93 7.93 -6.17 0.98
CA ARG A 93 8.42 -4.84 0.63
C ARG A 93 7.94 -4.42 -0.76
N TYR A 94 7.98 -5.35 -1.72
CA TYR A 94 7.55 -5.10 -3.08
C TYR A 94 6.07 -4.74 -3.14
N HIS A 95 5.20 -5.54 -2.52
CA HIS A 95 3.77 -5.29 -2.53
C HIS A 95 3.43 -3.93 -1.90
N LEU A 96 4.02 -3.62 -0.75
CA LEU A 96 3.82 -2.34 -0.08
C LEU A 96 4.31 -1.16 -0.92
N SER A 97 5.53 -1.23 -1.45
CA SER A 97 6.14 -0.09 -2.17
C SER A 97 5.63 0.11 -3.60
N LYS A 98 5.22 -0.96 -4.30
CA LYS A 98 4.83 -0.92 -5.71
C LYS A 98 3.33 -1.04 -5.96
N VAL A 99 2.56 -1.49 -4.98
CA VAL A 99 1.11 -1.66 -5.14
C VAL A 99 0.34 -0.79 -4.15
N VAL A 100 0.57 -0.98 -2.85
CA VAL A 100 -0.27 -0.35 -1.81
C VAL A 100 0.04 1.14 -1.66
N MET A 101 1.31 1.53 -1.53
CA MET A 101 1.72 2.93 -1.36
C MET A 101 1.27 3.82 -2.54
N PRO A 102 1.51 3.45 -3.82
CA PRO A 102 1.03 4.25 -4.95
C PRO A 102 -0.49 4.45 -4.94
N LYS A 103 -1.27 3.38 -4.69
CA LYS A 103 -2.73 3.44 -4.59
C LYS A 103 -3.18 4.43 -3.51
N MET A 104 -2.58 4.36 -2.32
CA MET A 104 -2.92 5.26 -1.21
C MET A 104 -2.55 6.72 -1.51
N VAL A 105 -1.40 6.96 -2.15
CA VAL A 105 -0.99 8.30 -2.57
C VAL A 105 -1.97 8.87 -3.60
N ASP A 106 -2.45 8.07 -4.54
CA ASP A 106 -3.42 8.52 -5.54
C ASP A 106 -4.78 8.87 -4.91
N THR A 107 -5.26 8.07 -3.95
CA THR A 107 -6.44 8.40 -3.15
C THR A 107 -6.25 9.70 -2.36
N LEU A 108 -5.06 9.89 -1.76
CA LEU A 108 -4.73 11.12 -1.04
C LEU A 108 -4.73 12.34 -1.98
N ARG A 109 -4.13 12.22 -3.17
CA ARG A 109 -4.13 13.27 -4.20
C ARG A 109 -5.55 13.63 -4.64
N GLN A 110 -6.42 12.65 -4.84
CA GLN A 110 -7.84 12.89 -5.16
C GLN A 110 -8.55 13.64 -4.04
N THR A 111 -8.32 13.22 -2.80
CA THR A 111 -8.87 13.88 -1.60
C THR A 111 -8.39 15.33 -1.51
N ILE A 112 -7.09 15.59 -1.72
CA ILE A 112 -6.53 16.95 -1.73
C ILE A 112 -7.17 17.78 -2.85
N ARG A 113 -7.30 17.24 -4.07
CA ARG A 113 -7.95 17.95 -5.19
C ARG A 113 -9.40 18.33 -4.85
N GLN A 114 -10.16 17.41 -4.29
CA GLN A 114 -11.53 17.69 -3.85
C GLN A 114 -11.57 18.77 -2.76
N ARG A 115 -10.65 18.71 -1.79
CA ARG A 115 -10.55 19.72 -0.72
C ARG A 115 -10.18 21.11 -1.24
N LEU A 116 -9.33 21.19 -2.26
CA LEU A 116 -8.87 22.46 -2.85
C LEU A 116 -9.81 23.00 -3.94
N SER A 117 -10.76 22.19 -4.42
CA SER A 117 -11.71 22.59 -5.47
C SER A 117 -12.50 23.85 -5.08
N GLY A 118 -12.49 24.85 -5.96
CA GLY A 118 -13.16 26.14 -5.76
C GLY A 118 -12.53 27.05 -4.70
N LYS A 119 -11.37 26.68 -4.13
CA LYS A 119 -10.66 27.51 -3.15
C LYS A 119 -9.59 28.36 -3.82
N ARG A 120 -9.40 29.58 -3.30
CA ARG A 120 -8.19 30.36 -3.55
C ARG A 120 -7.05 29.74 -2.75
N VAL A 121 -5.98 29.36 -3.44
CA VAL A 121 -4.82 28.70 -2.86
C VAL A 121 -3.57 29.54 -3.12
N THR A 122 -2.69 29.61 -2.14
CA THR A 122 -1.32 30.10 -2.30
C THR A 122 -0.37 28.91 -2.22
N LEU A 123 0.58 28.83 -3.14
CA LEU A 123 1.58 27.78 -3.16
C LEU A 123 2.90 28.33 -2.63
N CYS A 124 3.51 27.61 -1.69
CA CYS A 124 4.89 27.82 -1.28
C CYS A 124 5.71 26.64 -1.78
N VAL A 125 6.79 26.94 -2.50
CA VAL A 125 7.72 25.92 -3.01
C VAL A 125 8.99 26.00 -2.19
N ASP A 126 9.38 24.86 -1.66
CA ASP A 126 10.63 24.68 -0.96
C ASP A 126 11.51 23.74 -1.78
N GLN A 127 12.75 24.13 -2.06
CA GLN A 127 13.61 23.43 -3.01
C GLN A 127 15.00 23.20 -2.44
N TRP A 128 15.43 21.94 -2.50
CA TRP A 128 16.72 21.48 -1.98
C TRP A 128 17.49 20.73 -3.05
N THR A 129 18.77 21.05 -3.23
CA THR A 129 19.65 20.36 -4.18
C THR A 129 20.66 19.52 -3.43
N SER A 130 20.75 18.23 -3.78
CA SER A 130 21.76 17.32 -3.24
C SER A 130 23.19 17.81 -3.51
N ARG A 131 24.12 17.47 -2.61
CA ARG A 131 25.53 17.83 -2.73
C ARG A 131 26.08 17.31 -4.07
N GLY A 132 26.64 18.20 -4.88
CA GLY A 132 27.12 17.89 -6.23
C GLY A 132 26.09 18.05 -7.36
N GLY A 133 24.90 18.59 -7.07
CA GLY A 133 23.95 19.02 -8.11
C GLY A 133 23.25 17.90 -8.87
N ARG A 134 23.27 16.66 -8.36
CA ARG A 134 22.77 15.48 -9.09
C ARG A 134 21.25 15.34 -9.04
N VAL A 135 20.63 15.79 -7.96
CA VAL A 135 19.19 15.69 -7.70
C VAL A 135 18.71 16.95 -7.01
N THR A 136 17.65 17.56 -7.55
CA THR A 136 16.92 18.66 -6.92
C THR A 136 15.54 18.13 -6.49
N LEU A 137 15.18 18.35 -5.23
CA LEU A 137 13.89 18.00 -4.66
C LEU A 137 13.09 19.29 -4.47
N SER A 138 11.87 19.31 -5.00
CA SER A 138 10.95 20.43 -4.80
C SER A 138 9.72 19.94 -4.04
N CYS A 139 9.41 20.58 -2.92
CA CYS A 139 8.25 20.36 -2.08
C CYS A 139 7.24 21.50 -2.30
N PHE A 140 6.00 21.18 -2.61
CA PHE A 140 4.93 22.16 -2.79
C PHE A 140 3.95 22.10 -1.62
N ASN A 141 3.77 23.23 -0.94
CA ASN A 141 2.80 23.39 0.13
C ASN A 141 1.66 24.29 -0.36
N ALA A 142 0.41 23.84 -0.25
CA ALA A 142 -0.74 24.72 -0.44
C ALA A 142 -1.25 25.26 0.88
N HIS A 143 -1.48 26.57 0.88
CA HIS A 143 -2.14 27.30 1.95
C HIS A 143 -3.48 27.83 1.42
N TYR A 144 -4.54 27.62 2.18
CA TYR A 144 -5.87 28.11 1.84
C TYR A 144 -6.66 28.46 3.10
N ILE A 145 -7.59 29.39 2.98
CA ILE A 145 -8.46 29.78 4.08
C ILE A 145 -9.60 28.76 4.19
N ASN A 146 -9.77 28.17 5.38
CA ASN A 146 -10.98 27.43 5.73
C ASN A 146 -11.94 28.40 6.42
N ILE A 147 -13.15 28.57 5.89
CA ILE A 147 -14.10 29.59 6.39
C ILE A 147 -15.00 29.03 7.50
N LYS A 148 -15.12 27.69 7.63
CA LYS A 148 -15.95 27.05 8.67
C LYS A 148 -15.32 27.05 10.07
N GLU A 149 -14.01 27.24 10.13
CA GLU A 149 -13.20 27.44 11.34
C GLU A 149 -12.10 28.40 10.91
N LEU A 150 -11.95 29.58 11.52
CA LEU A 150 -10.84 30.52 11.25
C LEU A 150 -9.51 29.89 11.69
N ALA A 151 -9.04 28.91 10.92
CA ALA A 151 -7.84 28.14 11.15
C ALA A 151 -7.11 27.95 9.82
N LEU A 152 -5.87 28.44 9.77
CA LEU A 152 -4.95 28.18 8.66
C LEU A 152 -4.62 26.67 8.67
N LYS A 153 -4.93 25.97 7.58
CA LYS A 153 -4.56 24.55 7.40
C LYS A 153 -3.54 24.46 6.28
N SER A 154 -2.40 23.81 6.55
CA SER A 154 -1.34 23.53 5.57
C SER A 154 -1.46 22.09 5.09
N LEU A 155 -1.44 21.87 3.78
CA LEU A 155 -1.42 20.54 3.17
C LEU A 155 -0.21 20.41 2.22
N PRO A 156 0.70 19.45 2.44
CA PRO A 156 1.75 19.13 1.46
C PRO A 156 1.12 18.44 0.25
N ILE A 157 1.49 18.85 -0.98
CA ILE A 157 0.84 18.39 -2.23
C ILE A 157 1.68 17.33 -2.95
N PRO A 158 2.93 17.62 -3.36
CA PRO A 158 3.92 16.55 -3.54
C PRO A 158 5.39 16.97 -3.26
N ALA A 159 6.28 15.98 -3.14
CA ALA A 159 7.72 16.16 -3.30
C ALA A 159 8.19 15.32 -4.50
N THR A 160 8.77 15.97 -5.51
CA THR A 160 9.22 15.31 -6.75
C THR A 160 10.67 15.71 -7.04
N SER A 161 11.46 14.76 -7.55
CA SER A 161 12.79 15.06 -8.08
C SER A 161 12.68 15.73 -9.45
N VAL A 162 13.30 16.90 -9.61
CA VAL A 162 13.38 17.62 -10.89
C VAL A 162 14.76 17.40 -11.51
N SER A 163 14.84 17.25 -12.83
CA SER A 163 16.12 17.22 -13.55
C SER A 163 16.84 18.55 -13.36
N ALA A 164 18.10 18.51 -12.94
CA ALA A 164 18.92 19.70 -12.83
C ALA A 164 19.29 20.19 -14.24
N GLU A 165 18.48 21.07 -14.84
CA GLU A 165 18.97 21.91 -15.91
C GLU A 165 19.91 22.94 -15.30
N ARG A 166 21.18 22.89 -15.72
CA ARG A 166 22.17 23.91 -15.38
C ARG A 166 21.77 25.22 -16.05
N VAL A 167 20.92 26.01 -15.39
CA VAL A 167 20.81 27.43 -15.71
C VAL A 167 21.92 28.15 -14.94
N PHE A 168 23.15 28.01 -15.44
CA PHE A 168 24.16 29.04 -15.20
C PHE A 168 23.88 30.13 -16.23
N SER A 169 23.11 31.17 -15.87
CA SER A 169 23.41 32.50 -16.41
C SER A 169 24.46 33.09 -15.50
N ALA A 170 25.71 33.05 -15.93
CA ALA A 170 26.74 33.91 -15.36
C ALA A 170 26.41 35.36 -15.72
N ALA A 171 26.48 36.22 -14.70
CA ALA A 171 26.56 37.69 -14.69
C ALA A 171 25.58 38.48 -15.58
#